data_AF-A0ABD3EP19-F1
#
_entry.id   AF-A0ABD3EP19-F1
#
_cell.length_a   1.000
_cell.length_b   1.000
_cell.length_c   1.000
_cell.angle_alpha   90.00
_cell.angle_beta   90.00
_cell.angle_gamma   90.00
#
_symmetry.space_group_name_H-M   'P 1'
#
loop_
_entity.id
_entity.type
_entity.pdbx_description
1 polymer ?
#
loop_
_entity_poly.entity_id
_entity_poly.type
_entity_poly.pdbx_seq_one_letter_code
_entity_poly.pdbx_strand_id
1 'polypeptide(L)'
;MDEAYKNYDVFFYEDTIHTTVTADPNIVSNWISAIKHFHRYNLVVGLDVEWRPSCNSVQNHVQICVGNRCLIYQIIHSTNRFTQSLIDFLSNDDFTFVSVDVQSDFNVLKNDYEMRCNRERWICGSWLRVR
;
A
#
# COMPACT_ATOMS: atom_id res chain seq x y z
N MET A 1 -17.94 -4.38 -19.69
CA MET A 1 -17.87 -3.95 -18.29
C MET A 1 -16.46 -4.19 -17.86
N ASP A 2 -15.65 -3.13 -17.73
CA ASP A 2 -14.32 -3.28 -17.16
C ASP A 2 -14.49 -3.68 -15.68
N GLU A 3 -13.84 -4.76 -15.27
CA GLU A 3 -13.86 -5.20 -13.88
C GLU A 3 -13.22 -4.10 -13.01
N ALA A 4 -13.87 -3.74 -11.90
CA ALA A 4 -13.41 -2.69 -10.99
C ALA A 4 -12.03 -3.00 -10.34
N TYR A 5 -11.60 -4.26 -10.39
CA TYR A 5 -10.30 -4.72 -9.93
C TYR A 5 -9.92 -6.02 -10.62
N LYS A 6 -8.62 -6.36 -10.56
CA LYS A 6 -8.07 -7.63 -11.02
C LYS A 6 -7.33 -8.30 -9.88
N ASN A 7 -7.40 -9.63 -9.82
CA ASN A 7 -6.61 -10.42 -8.88
C ASN A 7 -5.53 -11.18 -9.63
N TYR A 8 -4.36 -11.29 -9.00
CA TYR A 8 -3.21 -12.02 -9.48
C TYR A 8 -2.64 -12.85 -8.34
N ASP A 9 -2.24 -14.08 -8.65
CA ASP A 9 -1.43 -14.88 -7.76
C ASP A 9 0.03 -14.78 -8.22
N VAL A 10 0.87 -14.23 -7.34
CA VAL A 10 2.31 -14.12 -7.57
C VAL A 10 2.99 -15.22 -6.78
N PHE A 11 3.69 -16.11 -7.47
CA PHE A 11 4.42 -17.22 -6.86
C PHE A 11 5.84 -16.77 -6.51
N PHE A 12 6.21 -16.94 -5.24
CA PHE A 12 7.55 -16.63 -4.74
C PHE A 12 8.03 -17.79 -3.87
N TYR A 13 8.92 -18.60 -4.40
CA TYR A 13 9.30 -19.89 -3.81
C TYR A 13 8.06 -20.76 -3.49
N GLU A 14 7.85 -21.11 -2.23
CA GLU A 14 6.73 -21.93 -1.77
C GLU A 14 5.50 -21.09 -1.38
N ASP A 15 5.62 -19.77 -1.42
CA ASP A 15 4.56 -18.84 -1.06
C ASP A 15 3.75 -18.40 -2.30
N THR A 16 2.46 -18.22 -2.08
CA THR A 16 1.55 -17.58 -3.03
C THR A 16 1.08 -16.25 -2.45
N ILE A 17 1.40 -15.17 -3.16
CA ILE A 17 1.02 -13.81 -2.81
C ILE A 17 -0.23 -13.42 -3.60
N HIS A 18 -1.34 -13.24 -2.90
CA HIS A 18 -2.60 -12.81 -3.47
C HIS A 18 -2.61 -11.29 -3.64
N THR A 19 -2.58 -10.84 -4.89
CA THR A 19 -2.44 -9.43 -5.25
C THR A 19 -3.71 -8.90 -5.87
N THR A 20 -4.32 -7.88 -5.26
CA THR A 20 -5.44 -7.14 -5.83
C THR A 20 -4.92 -5.86 -6.48
N VAL A 21 -5.21 -5.65 -7.76
CA VAL A 21 -4.91 -4.42 -8.50
C VAL A 21 -6.21 -3.68 -8.76
N THR A 22 -6.30 -2.43 -8.32
CA THR A 22 -7.53 -1.64 -8.50
C THR A 22 -7.24 -0.15 -8.59
N ALA A 23 -8.13 0.58 -9.24
CA ALA A 23 -8.25 2.03 -9.12
C ALA A 23 -9.50 2.44 -8.32
N ASP A 24 -10.32 1.49 -7.88
CA ASP A 24 -11.59 1.77 -7.20
C ASP A 24 -11.38 1.95 -5.69
N PRO A 25 -11.66 3.14 -5.13
CA PRO A 25 -11.51 3.43 -3.70
C PRO A 25 -12.38 2.53 -2.80
N ASN A 26 -13.51 2.02 -3.30
CA ASN A 26 -14.35 1.09 -2.53
C ASN A 26 -13.68 -0.26 -2.39
N ILE A 27 -13.01 -0.75 -3.44
CA ILE A 27 -12.24 -1.99 -3.39
C ILE A 27 -11.08 -1.86 -2.41
N VAL A 28 -10.38 -0.72 -2.40
CA VAL A 28 -9.34 -0.42 -1.40
C VAL A 28 -9.91 -0.49 0.02
N SER A 29 -11.05 0.15 0.26
CA SER A 29 -11.70 0.16 1.58
C SER A 29 -12.12 -1.23 2.04
N ASN A 30 -12.64 -2.05 1.13
CA ASN A 30 -13.02 -3.43 1.40
C ASN A 30 -11.80 -4.30 1.70
N TRP A 31 -10.72 -4.13 0.92
CA TRP A 31 -9.46 -4.83 1.14
C TRP A 31 -8.88 -4.52 2.53
N ILE A 32 -8.82 -3.23 2.91
CA ILE A 32 -8.35 -2.79 4.23
C ILE A 32 -9.22 -3.37 5.36
N SER A 33 -10.54 -3.37 5.16
CA SER A 33 -11.48 -3.92 6.14
C SER A 33 -11.25 -5.42 6.35
N ALA A 34 -10.97 -6.16 5.27
CA ALA A 34 -10.61 -7.57 5.34
C ALA A 34 -9.29 -7.77 6.11
N ILE A 35 -8.24 -6.99 5.83
CA ILE A 35 -6.97 -7.08 6.57
C ILE A 35 -7.18 -6.84 8.08
N LYS A 36 -7.90 -5.77 8.44
CA LYS A 36 -8.20 -5.44 9.85
C LYS A 36 -9.06 -6.52 10.55
N HIS A 37 -9.89 -7.24 9.80
CA HIS A 37 -10.69 -8.33 10.33
C HIS A 37 -9.81 -9.53 10.74
N PHE A 38 -8.85 -9.90 9.89
CA PHE A 38 -7.94 -11.02 10.15
C PHE A 38 -6.81 -10.67 11.13
N HIS A 39 -6.44 -9.39 11.22
CA HIS A 39 -5.31 -8.94 12.02
C HIS A 39 -5.66 -7.69 12.83
N ARG A 40 -5.73 -7.86 14.15
CA ARG A 40 -6.19 -6.79 15.05
C ARG A 40 -5.07 -5.91 15.63
N TYR A 41 -3.84 -6.42 15.77
CA TYR A 41 -2.73 -5.69 16.42
C TYR A 41 -1.36 -6.09 15.83
N ASN A 42 -0.38 -5.19 15.94
CA ASN A 42 1.04 -5.41 15.60
C ASN A 42 1.31 -5.89 14.16
N LEU A 43 0.62 -5.28 13.19
CA LEU A 43 0.86 -5.58 11.79
C LEU A 43 2.19 -4.99 11.31
N VAL A 44 2.96 -5.82 10.60
CA VAL A 44 4.03 -5.34 9.73
C VAL A 44 3.46 -5.18 8.33
N VAL A 45 3.54 -3.97 7.81
CA VAL A 45 2.99 -3.58 6.51
C VAL A 45 4.13 -3.20 5.59
N GLY A 46 4.33 -3.99 4.53
CA GLY A 46 5.20 -3.60 3.43
C GLY A 46 4.54 -2.47 2.64
N LEU A 47 5.28 -1.40 2.40
CA LEU A 47 4.81 -0.25 1.64
C LEU A 47 5.83 0.13 0.58
N ASP A 48 5.35 0.44 -0.62
CA ASP A 48 6.16 1.01 -1.70
C ASP A 48 5.33 2.04 -2.46
N VAL A 49 5.92 3.20 -2.77
CA VAL A 49 5.24 4.30 -3.44
C VAL A 49 6.00 4.68 -4.70
N GLU A 50 5.46 4.27 -5.84
CA GLU A 50 6.01 4.66 -7.13
C GLU A 50 5.36 5.97 -7.58
N TRP A 51 6.14 7.05 -7.57
CA TRP A 51 5.73 8.39 -7.99
C TRP A 51 6.67 8.93 -9.05
N ARG A 52 6.17 9.18 -10.26
CA ARG A 52 6.96 9.73 -11.37
C ARG A 52 6.33 11.01 -11.93
N PRO A 53 6.89 12.20 -11.62
CA PRO A 53 6.34 13.49 -12.04
C PRO A 53 6.66 13.88 -13.50
N SER A 54 7.18 12.99 -14.34
CA SER A 54 7.48 13.33 -15.73
C SER A 54 6.22 13.33 -16.60
N CYS A 55 6.13 14.25 -17.57
CA CYS A 55 4.99 14.45 -18.45
C CYS A 55 4.57 13.21 -19.28
N ASN A 56 5.38 12.15 -19.25
CA ASN A 56 5.21 10.91 -20.00
C ASN A 56 5.10 9.64 -19.11
N SER A 57 5.05 9.76 -17.77
CA SER A 57 5.02 8.60 -16.86
C SER A 57 3.66 8.36 -16.21
N VAL A 58 3.16 7.14 -16.40
CA VAL A 58 1.80 6.65 -16.13
C VAL A 58 1.67 5.95 -14.76
N GLN A 59 2.66 6.09 -13.88
CA GLN A 59 2.77 5.27 -12.67
C GLN A 59 2.77 6.15 -11.42
N ASN A 60 1.58 6.35 -10.88
CA ASN A 60 1.36 6.79 -9.51
C ASN A 60 0.53 5.72 -8.83
N HIS A 61 1.21 4.79 -8.17
CA HIS A 61 0.54 3.71 -7.46
C HIS A 61 1.20 3.47 -6.11
N VAL A 62 0.37 3.03 -5.17
CA VAL A 62 0.82 2.63 -3.84
C VAL A 62 0.65 1.12 -3.73
N GLN A 63 1.70 0.44 -3.30
CA GLN A 63 1.70 -0.99 -3.04
C GLN A 63 1.67 -1.20 -1.53
N ILE A 64 0.71 -1.99 -1.05
CA ILE A 64 0.54 -2.29 0.37
C ILE A 64 0.50 -3.81 0.52
N CYS A 65 1.40 -4.38 1.29
CA CYS A 65 1.47 -5.82 1.52
C CYS A 65 1.38 -6.15 3.01
N VAL A 66 0.50 -7.09 3.37
CA VAL A 66 0.34 -7.61 4.72
C VAL A 66 0.29 -9.13 4.65
N GLY A 67 1.33 -9.78 5.19
CA GLY A 67 1.53 -11.23 5.01
C GLY A 67 1.62 -11.59 3.54
N ASN A 68 0.78 -12.53 3.07
CA ASN A 68 0.72 -12.95 1.67
C ASN A 68 -0.37 -12.23 0.85
N ARG A 69 -0.88 -11.09 1.33
CA ARG A 69 -1.89 -10.30 0.63
C ARG A 69 -1.32 -8.94 0.26
N CYS A 70 -1.37 -8.60 -1.02
CA CYS A 70 -0.92 -7.32 -1.53
C CYS A 70 -2.06 -6.57 -2.23
N LEU A 71 -2.01 -5.25 -2.14
CA LEU A 71 -2.87 -4.31 -2.84
C LEU A 71 -1.99 -3.38 -3.67
N ILE A 72 -2.26 -3.29 -4.97
CA ILE A 72 -1.69 -2.29 -5.86
C ILE A 72 -2.81 -1.30 -6.19
N TYR A 73 -2.74 -0.13 -5.58
CA TYR A 73 -3.72 0.93 -5.76
C TYR A 73 -3.25 1.95 -6.79
N GLN A 74 -3.91 1.98 -7.95
CA GLN A 74 -3.58 2.84 -9.09
C GLN A 74 -4.18 4.25 -8.92
N ILE A 75 -3.61 5.03 -8.01
CA ILE A 75 -4.12 6.33 -7.55
C ILE A 75 -4.43 7.31 -8.70
N ILE A 76 -3.62 7.34 -9.76
CA ILE A 76 -3.86 8.21 -10.92
C ILE A 76 -5.18 7.95 -11.64
N HIS A 77 -5.68 6.72 -11.59
CA HIS A 77 -6.93 6.31 -12.23
C HIS A 77 -8.13 6.31 -11.27
N SER A 78 -7.91 6.66 -10.00
CA SER A 78 -8.95 6.66 -8.98
C SER A 78 -9.81 7.92 -9.01
N THR A 79 -11.10 7.74 -8.77
CA THR A 79 -12.06 8.83 -8.53
C THR A 79 -11.86 9.52 -7.18
N ASN A 80 -11.26 8.82 -6.20
CA ASN A 80 -10.91 9.38 -4.90
C ASN A 80 -9.56 8.83 -4.44
N ARG A 81 -8.50 9.64 -4.61
CA ARG A 81 -7.11 9.23 -4.35
C ARG A 81 -6.87 8.73 -2.93
N PHE A 82 -7.53 9.29 -1.91
CA PHE A 82 -7.35 8.87 -0.52
C PHE A 82 -8.70 8.70 0.16
N THR A 83 -9.10 7.45 0.34
CA THR A 83 -10.23 7.13 1.20
C THR A 83 -9.84 7.32 2.65
N GLN A 84 -10.81 7.69 3.49
CA GLN A 84 -10.59 7.77 4.94
C GLN A 84 -10.06 6.45 5.50
N SER A 85 -10.53 5.31 4.98
CA SER A 85 -10.04 3.97 5.34
C SER A 85 -8.54 3.78 5.09
N LEU A 86 -8.01 4.31 3.99
CA LEU A 86 -6.59 4.24 3.63
C LEU A 86 -5.77 5.19 4.50
N ILE A 87 -6.27 6.40 4.75
CA ILE A 87 -5.65 7.36 5.67
C ILE A 87 -5.54 6.76 7.07
N ASP A 88 -6.66 6.29 7.63
CA ASP A 88 -6.70 5.68 8.96
C ASP A 88 -5.82 4.44 9.05
N PHE A 89 -5.67 3.70 7.95
CA PHE A 89 -4.79 2.53 7.89
C PHE A 89 -3.32 2.95 7.95
N LEU A 90 -2.89 3.89 7.10
CA LEU A 90 -1.50 4.37 7.02
C LEU A 90 -1.07 5.24 8.21
N SER A 91 -2.04 5.81 8.94
CA SER A 91 -1.84 6.60 10.15
C SER A 91 -1.97 5.78 11.45
N ASN A 92 -2.18 4.47 11.36
CA ASN A 92 -2.39 3.65 12.56
C ASN A 92 -1.08 3.40 13.32
N ASP A 93 -0.97 3.96 14.52
CA ASP A 93 0.18 3.80 15.40
C ASP A 93 0.35 2.36 15.93
N ASP A 94 -0.64 1.48 15.82
CA ASP A 94 -0.49 0.06 16.18
C ASP A 94 0.25 -0.76 15.12
N PHE A 95 0.51 -0.18 13.94
CA PHE A 95 1.16 -0.85 12.82
C PHE A 95 2.61 -0.37 12.64
N THR A 96 3.43 -1.22 12.02
CA THR A 96 4.81 -0.92 11.64
C THR A 96 4.90 -0.97 10.12
N PHE A 97 5.34 0.11 9.51
CA PHE A 97 5.49 0.23 8.06
C PHE A 97 6.95 0.00 7.69
N VAL A 98 7.19 -0.86 6.70
CA VAL A 98 8.53 -1.15 6.18
C VAL A 98 8.59 -0.79 4.70
N SER A 99 9.59 -0.01 4.31
CA SER A 99 9.89 0.27 2.90
C SER A 99 11.39 0.37 2.68
N VAL A 100 11.84 0.26 1.42
CA VAL A 100 13.27 0.33 1.09
C VAL A 100 13.75 1.80 1.08
N ASP A 101 12.91 2.74 0.63
CA ASP A 101 13.22 4.16 0.61
C ASP A 101 12.19 4.97 1.42
N VAL A 102 12.15 4.68 2.73
CA VAL A 102 11.21 5.29 3.69
C VAL A 102 11.18 6.81 3.59
N GLN A 103 12.33 7.46 3.37
CA GLN A 103 12.37 8.91 3.35
C GLN A 103 11.69 9.46 2.09
N SER A 104 11.89 8.81 0.94
CA SER A 104 11.20 9.17 -0.31
C SER A 104 9.70 8.89 -0.21
N ASP A 105 9.31 7.67 0.19
CA ASP A 105 7.92 7.24 0.28
C ASP A 105 7.11 8.13 1.25
N PHE A 106 7.68 8.40 2.43
CA PHE A 106 7.07 9.27 3.42
C PHE A 106 6.90 10.70 2.91
N ASN A 107 7.89 11.21 2.18
CA ASN A 107 7.82 12.57 1.63
C ASN A 107 6.74 12.69 0.55
N VAL A 108 6.60 11.69 -0.32
CA VAL A 108 5.53 11.65 -1.32
C VAL A 108 4.17 11.63 -0.62
N LEU A 109 3.95 10.72 0.35
CA LEU A 109 2.68 10.62 1.06
C LEU A 109 2.34 11.85 1.89
N LYS A 110 3.34 12.49 2.51
CA LYS A 110 3.12 13.69 3.31
C LYS A 110 2.90 14.94 2.46
N ASN A 111 3.75 15.17 1.45
CA ASN A 111 3.78 16.45 0.72
C ASN A 111 2.81 16.48 -0.45
N ASP A 112 2.68 15.38 -1.19
CA ASP A 112 1.85 15.34 -2.40
C ASP A 112 0.39 14.94 -2.09
N TYR A 113 0.17 14.37 -0.90
CA TYR A 113 -1.11 13.79 -0.50
C TYR A 113 -1.62 14.20 0.89
N GLU A 114 -0.95 15.17 1.54
CA GLU A 114 -1.34 15.77 2.82
C GLU A 114 -1.60 14.75 3.96
N MET A 115 -0.99 13.55 3.88
CA MET A 115 -1.25 12.49 4.85
C MET A 115 -0.53 12.74 6.18
N ARG A 116 -1.22 12.45 7.28
CA ARG A 116 -0.65 12.47 8.63
C ARG A 116 0.02 11.12 8.93
N CYS A 117 1.32 11.02 8.72
CA CYS A 117 2.08 9.80 9.01
C CYS A 117 3.00 10.01 10.23
N ASN A 118 3.08 9.02 11.13
CA ASN A 118 4.02 8.99 12.24
C ASN A 118 5.35 8.37 11.79
N ARG A 119 6.41 9.18 11.68
CA ARG A 119 7.72 8.75 11.20
C ARG A 119 8.36 7.65 12.07
N GLU A 120 8.05 7.58 13.36
CA GLU A 120 8.67 6.61 14.29
C GLU A 120 8.27 5.16 14.00
N ARG A 121 7.17 4.95 13.27
CA ARG A 121 6.66 3.62 12.89
C ARG A 121 7.12 3.17 11.50
N TRP A 122 7.91 3.97 10.82
CA TRP A 122 8.42 3.69 9.48
C TRP A 122 9.87 3.26 9.57
N ILE A 123 10.12 2.01 9.23
CA ILE A 123 11.45 1.39 9.35
C ILE A 123 11.99 1.16 7.96
N CYS A 124 13.20 1.67 7.71
CA CYS A 124 13.93 1.38 6.48
C CYS A 124 14.30 -0.11 6.46
N GLY A 125 13.69 -0.84 5.53
CA GLY A 125 14.06 -2.20 5.20
C GLY A 125 15.38 -2.19 4.44
N SER A 126 16.49 -2.36 5.15
CA SER A 126 17.71 -2.83 4.47
C SER A 126 17.43 -4.25 3.97
N TRP A 127 17.73 -4.54 2.70
CA TRP A 127 17.55 -5.88 2.12
C TRP A 127 18.25 -6.94 2.98
N LEU A 128 17.51 -7.57 3.89
CA LEU A 128 17.94 -8.70 4.68
C LEU A 128 16.78 -9.69 4.74
N ARG A 129 16.84 -10.65 3.81
CA ARG A 129 16.30 -12.01 3.90
C ARG A 129 14.93 -12.11 4.59
N VAL A 130 13.88 -11.93 3.80
CA VAL A 130 12.70 -12.78 3.98
C VAL A 130 13.20 -14.20 3.74
N ARG A 131 13.12 -15.05 4.77
CA ARG A 131 13.66 -16.42 4.73
C ARG A 131 12.98 -17.26 3.67
#